data_AF-A0A955SV16-F1
#
_entry.id   AF-A0A955SV16-F1
#
_cell.length_a   1.000
_cell.length_b   1.000
_cell.length_c   1.000
_cell.angle_alpha   90.00
_cell.angle_beta   90.00
_cell.angle_gamma   90.00
#
_symmetry.space_group_name_H-M   'P 1'
#
loop_
_entity.id
_entity.type
_entity.pdbx_description
1 polymer ?
#
loop_
_entity_poly.entity_id
_entity_poly.type
_entity_poly.pdbx_seq_one_letter_code
_entity_poly.pdbx_strand_id
1 'polypeptide(L)'
;MKIQEIKNSYCCPKCHGKKPVLNEHVIPKGGKVPLPILNRFLFVSCGLCGYTEIYNLKIAEPVESEEEQVASEEVRRNQTSST
;
A
#
# COMPACT_ATOMS: atom_id res chain seq x y z
N MET A 1 10.86 -1.51 -2.77
CA MET A 1 10.69 -2.15 -4.10
C MET A 1 10.67 -1.06 -5.18
N LYS A 2 11.50 -1.11 -6.24
CA LYS A 2 11.48 -0.08 -7.30
C LYS A 2 10.54 -0.50 -8.44
N ILE A 3 9.52 0.29 -8.72
CA ILE A 3 8.47 -0.01 -9.73
C ILE A 3 9.06 -0.26 -11.13
N GLN A 4 10.16 0.44 -11.47
CA GLN A 4 10.87 0.23 -12.73
C GLN A 4 11.47 -1.17 -12.87
N GLU A 5 11.92 -1.80 -11.77
CA GLU A 5 12.49 -3.16 -11.81
C GLU A 5 11.41 -4.18 -12.16
N ILE A 6 10.19 -4.02 -11.61
CA ILE A 6 9.02 -4.85 -11.94
C ILE A 6 8.70 -4.75 -13.43
N LYS A 7 8.74 -3.53 -13.99
CA LYS A 7 8.51 -3.33 -15.42
C LYS A 7 9.50 -4.12 -16.29
N ASN A 8 10.77 -4.12 -15.90
CA ASN A 8 11.86 -4.72 -16.66
C ASN A 8 11.91 -6.25 -16.53
N SER A 9 11.52 -6.79 -15.37
CA SER A 9 11.52 -8.24 -15.10
C SER A 9 10.18 -8.92 -15.38
N TYR A 10 9.13 -8.16 -15.72
CA TYR A 10 7.80 -8.70 -15.92
C TYR A 10 7.74 -9.77 -17.00
N CYS A 11 7.19 -10.92 -16.63
CA CYS A 11 6.78 -11.98 -17.54
C CYS A 11 5.41 -12.47 -17.10
N CYS A 12 4.41 -12.32 -17.97
CA CYS A 12 3.06 -12.75 -17.63
C CYS A 12 3.03 -14.27 -17.36
N PRO A 13 2.54 -14.74 -16.20
CA PRO A 13 2.50 -16.16 -15.89
C PRO A 13 1.49 -16.94 -16.74
N LYS A 14 0.54 -16.25 -17.39
CA LYS A 14 -0.50 -16.87 -18.22
C LYS A 14 -0.10 -17.02 -19.70
N CYS A 15 0.47 -15.96 -20.29
CA CYS A 15 0.76 -15.92 -21.74
C CYS A 15 2.23 -15.61 -22.07
N HIS A 16 3.08 -15.50 -21.04
CA HIS A 16 4.51 -15.18 -21.18
C HIS A 16 4.82 -13.86 -21.91
N GLY A 17 3.82 -12.97 -22.00
CA GLY A 17 3.96 -11.63 -22.55
C GLY A 17 4.81 -10.74 -21.67
N LYS A 18 5.65 -9.90 -22.28
CA LYS A 18 6.57 -8.96 -21.60
C LYS A 18 6.12 -7.50 -21.68
N LYS A 19 4.82 -7.27 -21.88
CA LYS A 19 4.22 -5.93 -21.99
C LYS A 19 3.34 -5.65 -20.76
N PRO A 20 3.92 -5.28 -19.61
CA PRO A 20 3.13 -4.88 -18.45
C PRO A 20 2.54 -3.48 -18.65
N VAL A 21 1.34 -3.29 -18.11
CA VAL A 21 0.70 -2.00 -17.84
C VAL A 21 0.68 -1.83 -16.33
N LEU A 22 1.26 -0.75 -15.83
CA LEU A 22 1.42 -0.48 -14.40
C LEU A 22 0.50 0.67 -14.00
N ASN A 23 -0.36 0.46 -13.01
CA ASN A 23 -1.23 1.50 -12.45
C ASN A 23 -1.09 1.53 -10.93
N GLU A 24 -0.68 2.67 -10.39
CA GLU A 24 -0.66 2.90 -8.95
C GLU A 24 -2.02 3.44 -8.48
N HIS A 25 -2.54 2.86 -7.40
CA HIS A 25 -3.77 3.33 -6.77
C HIS A 25 -3.55 3.57 -5.30
N VAL A 26 -4.02 4.73 -4.84
CA VAL A 26 -4.15 5.07 -3.44
C VAL A 26 -5.60 4.84 -3.04
N ILE A 27 -5.83 3.97 -2.05
CA ILE A 27 -7.16 3.81 -1.48
C ILE A 27 -7.24 4.68 -0.22
N PRO A 28 -7.97 5.81 -0.25
CA PRO A 28 -8.23 6.57 0.96
C PRO A 28 -9.11 5.73 1.90
N LYS A 29 -8.75 5.67 3.18
CA LYS A 29 -9.62 5.04 4.19
C LYS A 29 -10.83 5.97 4.37
N GLY A 30 -12.03 5.50 4.01
CA GLY A 30 -13.25 6.32 4.10
C GLY A 30 -13.44 6.89 5.51
N GLY A 31 -13.56 8.21 5.62
CA GLY A 31 -13.77 8.95 6.87
C GLY A 31 -13.60 10.45 6.68
N LYS A 32 -14.31 11.28 7.47
CA LYS A 32 -14.28 12.76 7.43
C LYS A 32 -12.96 13.38 7.95
N VAL A 33 -11.86 12.64 7.96
CA VAL A 33 -10.62 13.01 8.66
C VAL A 33 -9.46 12.95 7.66
N PRO A 34 -8.55 13.95 7.64
CA PRO A 34 -7.36 13.90 6.80
C PRO A 34 -6.42 12.84 7.36
N LEU A 35 -6.54 11.61 6.87
CA LEU A 35 -5.67 10.51 7.27
C LEU A 35 -4.50 10.40 6.28
N PRO A 36 -3.28 10.13 6.79
CA PRO A 36 -2.14 9.83 5.93
C PRO A 36 -2.48 8.63 5.03
N ILE A 37 -2.02 8.67 3.78
CA ILE A 37 -2.29 7.68 2.75
C ILE A 37 -1.87 6.28 3.27
N LEU A 38 -2.84 5.47 3.69
CA LEU A 38 -2.57 4.27 4.48
C LEU A 38 -2.31 3.01 3.64
N ASN A 39 -2.80 2.94 2.39
CA ASN A 39 -2.62 1.76 1.53
C ASN A 39 -2.39 2.17 0.07
N ARG A 40 -1.14 2.05 -0.39
CA ARG A 40 -0.74 2.19 -1.80
C ARG A 40 -0.71 0.82 -2.45
N PHE A 41 -1.33 0.67 -3.60
CA PHE A 41 -1.35 -0.56 -4.37
C PHE A 41 -0.75 -0.33 -5.76
N LEU A 42 -0.04 -1.33 -6.27
CA LEU A 42 0.43 -1.39 -7.64
C LEU A 42 -0.31 -2.51 -8.37
N PHE A 43 -1.04 -2.14 -9.41
CA PHE A 43 -1.68 -3.06 -10.33
C PHE A 43 -0.74 -3.29 -11.51
N VAL A 44 -0.47 -4.56 -11.81
CA VAL A 44 0.40 -4.98 -12.90
C VAL A 44 -0.41 -5.86 -13.84
N SER A 45 -0.85 -5.29 -14.97
CA SER A 45 -1.70 -5.97 -15.94
C SER A 45 -0.93 -6.35 -17.20
N CYS A 46 -1.17 -7.54 -17.74
CA CYS A 46 -0.63 -7.94 -19.03
C CYS A 46 -1.36 -7.21 -20.16
N GLY A 47 -0.64 -6.41 -20.95
CA GLY A 47 -1.20 -5.73 -22.13
C GLY A 47 -1.60 -6.66 -23.29
N LEU A 48 -1.41 -7.99 -23.15
CA LEU A 48 -1.81 -8.98 -24.16
C LEU A 48 -3.06 -9.76 -23.74
N CYS A 49 -3.03 -10.41 -22.57
CA CYS A 49 -4.09 -11.32 -22.14
C CYS A 49 -4.95 -10.78 -20.98
N GLY A 50 -4.66 -9.58 -20.47
CA GLY A 50 -5.44 -8.93 -19.40
C GLY A 50 -5.22 -9.48 -17.99
N TYR A 51 -4.40 -10.54 -17.82
CA TYR A 51 -4.05 -11.06 -16.51
C TYR A 51 -3.44 -9.96 -15.63
N THR A 52 -3.92 -9.82 -14.39
CA THR A 52 -3.54 -8.71 -13.50
C THR A 52 -3.13 -9.21 -12.13
N GLU A 53 -1.98 -8.75 -11.65
CA GLU A 53 -1.47 -8.94 -10.30
C GLU A 53 -1.55 -7.64 -9.50
N ILE A 54 -1.73 -7.74 -8.18
CA ILE A 54 -1.88 -6.59 -7.29
C ILE A 54 -0.86 -6.70 -6.17
N TYR A 55 0.00 -5.69 -6.02
CA TYR A 55 0.98 -5.61 -4.96
C TYR A 55 0.59 -4.53 -3.96
N ASN A 56 0.57 -4.86 -2.67
CA ASN A 56 0.46 -3.87 -1.61
C ASN A 56 1.85 -3.26 -1.35
N LEU A 57 2.03 -1.99 -1.70
CA LEU A 57 3.31 -1.30 -1.58
C LEU A 57 3.67 -0.99 -0.12
N LYS A 58 2.72 -1.04 0.82
CA LYS A 58 2.98 -0.85 2.25
C LYS A 58 3.92 -1.91 2.84
N ILE A 59 3.92 -3.12 2.28
CA ILE A 59 4.79 -4.22 2.73
C ILE A 59 6.27 -3.95 2.34
N ALA A 60 6.50 -3.04 1.38
CA ALA A 60 7.82 -2.72 0.86
C ALA A 60 8.43 -1.45 1.45
N GLU A 61 7.74 -0.78 2.37
CA GLU A 61 8.26 0.35 3.13
C GLU A 61 8.94 -0.18 4.41
N PRO A 62 10.12 0.35 4.78
CA PRO A 62 10.72 0.00 6.07
C PRO A 62 9.69 0.34 7.16
N VAL A 63 9.43 -0.62 8.04
CA VAL A 63 8.60 -0.40 9.21
C VAL A 63 9.37 0.57 10.09
N GLU A 64 9.15 1.88 9.94
CA GLU A 64 9.44 2.80 11.03
C GLU A 64 8.53 2.35 12.18
N SER A 65 9.17 2.00 13.30
CA SER A 65 8.57 1.36 14.46
C SER A 65 7.30 2.08 14.91
N GLU A 66 6.33 1.30 15.35
CA GLU A 66 5.01 1.72 15.82
C GLU A 66 5.05 2.49 17.17
N GLU A 67 6.10 3.29 17.42
CA GLU A 67 6.33 3.92 18.74
C GLU A 67 5.64 5.29 18.90
N GLU A 68 5.19 5.95 17.82
CA GLU A 68 4.56 7.29 17.94
C GLU A 68 3.02 7.29 18.01
N GLN A 69 2.33 6.17 17.81
CA GLN A 69 0.85 6.15 17.90
C GLN A 69 0.31 5.73 19.26
N VAL A 70 1.12 5.15 20.15
CA VAL A 70 0.66 4.73 21.49
C VAL A 70 0.68 5.91 22.49
N ALA A 71 1.53 6.93 22.26
CA ALA A 71 1.69 8.06 23.16
C ALA A 71 0.44 8.98 23.26
N SER A 72 -0.45 8.96 22.26
CA SER A 72 -1.66 9.80 22.28
C SER A 72 -2.90 9.09 22.83
N GLU A 73 -2.86 7.77 23.00
CA GLU A 73 -3.98 7.00 23.57
C GLU A 73 -3.87 6.84 25.10
N GLU A 74 -2.65 6.84 25.64
CA GLU A 74 -2.41 6.70 27.08
C GLU A 74 -2.72 7.97 27.89
N VAL A 75 -2.62 9.16 27.28
CA VAL A 75 -2.99 10.43 27.92
C VAL A 75 -4.51 10.56 28.13
N ARG A 76 -5.33 9.91 27.29
CA ARG A 76 -6.80 9.97 27.40
C ARG A 76 -7.37 9.11 28.51
N ARG A 77 -6.69 8.02 28.89
CA ARG A 77 -7.20 7.09 29.91
C ARG A 77 -7.01 7.61 31.34
N ASN A 78 -6.03 8.48 31.55
CA ASN A 78 -5.69 8.99 32.88
C ASN A 78 -6.45 10.26 33.29
N GLN A 79 -7.28 10.83 32.41
CA GLN A 79 -8.04 12.06 32.71
C GLN A 79 -9.50 11.80 33.15
N THR A 80 -10.02 10.57 33.03
CA THR A 80 -11.42 10.24 33.39
C THR A 80 -11.59 9.53 34.73
N SER A 81 -10.52 9.37 35.51
CA SER A 81 -10.53 8.62 36.79
C SER A 81 -10.49 9.52 38.02
N SER A 82 -11.05 10.73 37.93
CA SER A 82 -11.18 11.65 39.07
C SER A 82 -12.45 12.48 38.93
N THR A 83 -13.59 11.86 39.19
CA THR A 83 -14.78 12.55 39.69
C THR A 83 -15.63 11.59 40.49
#